data_AF-A0A535SKC7-F1
#
_entry.id   AF-A0A535SKC7-F1
#
_cell.length_a   1.000
_cell.length_b   1.000
_cell.length_c   1.000
_cell.angle_alpha   90.00
_cell.angle_beta   90.00
_cell.angle_gamma   90.00
#
_symmetry.space_group_name_H-M   'P 1'
#
loop_
_entity.id
_entity.type
_entity.pdbx_description
1 polymer ?
#
loop_
_entity_poly.entity_id
_entity_poly.type
_entity_poly.pdbx_seq_one_letter_code
_entity_poly.pdbx_strand_id
1 'polypeptide(L)'
;MNTASIERAPLTVRHGRAALARRTWATAQQSPHLVAHLEWWRASYHFVRPHQSLRVRLVQPRERGGKRLAQRYRQRTPAMAAGRTHRRWTAREVLSYPLPLVSA
;
A
#
# COMPACT_ATOMS: atom_id res chain seq x y z
N MET A 1 1.85 -12.67 -14.04
CA MET A 1 1.39 -12.01 -12.79
C MET A 1 1.90 -12.83 -11.62
N ASN A 2 2.77 -12.26 -10.77
CA ASN A 2 3.35 -12.97 -9.62
C ASN A 2 2.34 -12.98 -8.45
N THR A 3 1.60 -14.08 -8.30
CA THR A 3 0.65 -14.38 -7.22
C THR A 3 1.29 -14.37 -5.83
N ALA A 4 2.61 -14.56 -5.72
CA ALA A 4 3.35 -14.54 -4.46
C ALA A 4 3.31 -13.20 -3.70
N SER A 5 2.96 -12.08 -4.35
CA SER A 5 2.82 -10.78 -3.68
C SER A 5 1.44 -10.56 -3.06
N ILE A 6 0.42 -11.24 -3.58
CA ILE A 6 -0.96 -11.20 -3.06
C ILE A 6 -1.07 -12.13 -1.84
N GLU A 7 -0.37 -13.27 -1.87
CA GLU A 7 -0.40 -14.27 -0.80
C GLU A 7 0.37 -13.87 0.47
N ARG A 8 1.32 -12.93 0.39
CA ARG A 8 2.02 -12.40 1.58
C ARG A 8 1.23 -11.31 2.33
N ALA A 9 -0.09 -11.28 2.17
CA ALA A 9 -0.97 -10.32 2.83
C ALA A 9 -1.61 -10.77 4.18
N PRO A 10 -1.44 -12.01 4.72
CA PRO A 10 -1.96 -12.26 6.08
C PRO A 10 -1.05 -13.06 7.04
N LEU A 11 0.28 -13.02 6.93
CA LEU A 11 1.16 -13.62 7.97
C LEU A 11 1.56 -12.68 9.11
N THR A 12 1.54 -11.36 8.90
CA THR A 12 1.82 -10.39 9.97
C THR A 12 0.58 -10.06 10.83
N VAL A 13 -0.63 -10.31 10.32
CA VAL A 13 -1.88 -10.14 11.09
C VAL A 13 -2.12 -11.32 12.04
N ARG A 14 -1.52 -12.50 11.79
CA ARG A 14 -1.76 -13.69 12.61
C ARG A 14 -0.91 -13.82 13.88
N HIS A 15 0.22 -13.11 14.00
CA HIS A 15 0.98 -13.13 15.27
C HIS A 15 0.36 -12.25 16.36
N GLY A 16 -0.54 -11.32 16.02
CA GLY A 16 -1.39 -10.64 17.01
C GLY A 16 -2.62 -11.44 17.45
N ARG A 17 -2.89 -12.62 16.86
CA ARG A 17 -4.19 -13.30 16.92
C ARG A 17 -4.29 -14.48 17.90
N ALA A 18 -3.23 -14.89 18.58
CA ALA A 18 -3.35 -15.93 19.61
C ALA A 18 -4.13 -15.43 20.84
N ALA A 19 -4.02 -14.13 21.17
CA ALA A 19 -4.79 -13.50 22.25
C ALA A 19 -6.25 -13.20 21.85
N LEU A 20 -6.55 -13.05 20.56
CA LEU A 20 -7.89 -12.74 20.03
C LEU A 20 -8.77 -13.96 19.77
N ALA A 21 -8.25 -15.18 19.89
CA ALA A 21 -8.97 -16.41 19.56
C ALA A 21 -9.87 -16.92 20.70
N ARG A 22 -9.66 -16.49 21.94
CA ARG A 22 -10.49 -16.91 23.09
C ARG A 22 -11.48 -15.81 23.45
N ARG A 23 -12.71 -15.97 22.96
CA ARG A 23 -13.93 -15.35 23.47
C ARG A 23 -14.03 -13.82 23.28
N THR A 24 -14.64 -13.40 22.19
CA THR A 24 -15.47 -12.19 22.24
C THR A 24 -16.52 -12.20 21.14
N TRP A 25 -17.76 -11.86 21.49
CA TRP A 25 -18.88 -11.53 20.61
C TRP A 25 -18.63 -10.30 19.71
N ALA A 26 -17.40 -9.78 19.69
CA ALA A 26 -16.97 -8.61 18.92
C ALA A 26 -16.90 -8.87 17.40
N THR A 27 -17.05 -10.13 16.95
CA THR A 27 -17.16 -10.47 15.52
C THR A 27 -18.40 -9.85 14.86
N ALA A 28 -19.41 -9.43 15.65
CA ALA A 28 -20.60 -8.73 15.16
C ALA A 28 -20.47 -7.19 15.19
N GLN A 29 -19.39 -6.64 15.75
CA GLN A 29 -19.11 -5.21 15.74
C GLN A 29 -17.85 -4.94 14.91
N GLN A 30 -17.98 -4.97 13.59
CA GLN A 30 -17.04 -4.25 12.73
C GLN A 30 -17.22 -2.76 13.03
N SER A 31 -16.55 -2.28 14.07
CA SER A 31 -16.59 -0.87 14.44
C SER A 31 -16.20 -0.03 13.21
N PRO A 32 -16.91 1.07 12.90
CA PRO A 32 -16.55 1.95 11.79
C PRO A 32 -15.07 2.38 11.81
N HIS A 33 -14.48 2.47 13.00
CA HIS A 33 -13.05 2.75 13.20
C HIS A 33 -12.13 1.64 12.67
N LEU A 34 -12.51 0.36 12.84
CA LEU A 34 -11.73 -0.78 12.34
C LEU A 34 -11.75 -0.81 10.81
N VAL A 35 -12.91 -0.58 10.20
CA VAL A 35 -13.06 -0.51 8.74
C VAL A 35 -12.24 0.66 8.19
N ALA A 36 -12.34 1.84 8.79
CA ALA A 36 -11.55 3.00 8.38
C ALA A 36 -10.04 2.75 8.48
N HIS A 37 -9.57 2.06 9.53
CA HIS A 37 -8.16 1.71 9.68
C HIS A 37 -7.68 0.74 8.59
N LEU A 38 -8.49 -0.27 8.26
CA LEU A 38 -8.18 -1.23 7.21
C LEU A 38 -8.14 -0.57 5.83
N GLU A 39 -9.10 0.29 5.52
CA GLU A 39 -9.12 1.03 4.26
C GLU A 39 -7.96 2.01 4.16
N TRP A 40 -7.62 2.71 5.24
CA TRP A 40 -6.42 3.56 5.30
C TRP A 40 -5.14 2.75 5.06
N TRP A 41 -4.99 1.60 5.72
CA TRP A 41 -3.84 0.73 5.52
C TRP A 41 -3.72 0.27 4.06
N ARG A 42 -4.83 -0.16 3.47
CA ARG A 42 -4.90 -0.59 2.07
C ARG A 42 -4.54 0.55 1.12
N ALA A 43 -5.12 1.72 1.31
CA ALA A 43 -4.85 2.88 0.46
C ALA A 43 -3.39 3.33 0.57
N SER A 44 -2.84 3.38 1.79
CA SER A 44 -1.44 3.72 2.05
C SER A 44 -0.48 2.73 1.36
N TYR A 45 -0.75 1.43 1.47
CA TYR A 45 0.05 0.38 0.83
C TYR A 45 0.06 0.51 -0.70
N HIS A 46 -1.11 0.72 -1.32
CA HIS A 46 -1.22 0.71 -2.78
C HIS A 46 -0.84 2.05 -3.45
N PHE A 47 -1.15 3.19 -2.83
CA PHE A 47 -1.04 4.50 -3.48
C PHE A 47 0.10 5.36 -2.94
N VAL A 48 0.46 5.21 -1.67
CA VAL A 48 1.43 6.10 -1.00
C VAL A 48 2.81 5.44 -0.93
N ARG A 49 2.91 4.20 -0.47
CA ARG A 49 4.18 3.55 -0.17
C ARG A 49 4.87 3.02 -1.44
N PRO A 50 6.08 3.49 -1.80
CA PRO A 50 6.87 2.87 -2.86
C PRO A 50 7.48 1.56 -2.39
N HIS A 51 7.54 0.56 -3.28
CA HIS A 51 8.05 -0.77 -2.96
C HIS A 51 9.33 -1.05 -3.75
N GLN A 52 10.38 -1.48 -3.04
CA GLN A 52 11.68 -1.74 -3.66
C GLN A 52 11.63 -2.84 -4.74
N SER A 53 10.80 -3.86 -4.57
CA SER A 53 10.61 -4.93 -5.56
C SER A 53 9.87 -4.47 -6.82
N LEU A 54 9.17 -3.34 -6.77
CA LEU A 54 8.42 -2.77 -7.89
C LEU A 54 9.19 -1.66 -8.63
N ARG A 55 10.38 -1.29 -8.16
CA ARG A 55 11.18 -0.23 -8.78
C ARG A 55 11.59 -0.63 -10.20
N VAL A 56 11.54 0.33 -11.12
CA VAL A 56 11.93 0.11 -12.53
C VAL A 56 13.24 0.81 -12.79
N ARG A 57 14.16 0.16 -13.50
CA ARG A 57 15.43 0.76 -13.91
C ARG A 57 15.15 1.90 -14.89
N LEU A 58 15.75 3.05 -14.66
CA LEU A 58 15.70 4.16 -15.59
C LEU A 58 16.60 3.84 -16.79
N VAL A 59 16.12 4.15 -18.00
CA VAL A 59 16.89 3.98 -19.24
C VAL A 59 18.19 4.79 -19.16
N GLN A 60 18.10 6.02 -18.66
CA GLN A 60 19.24 6.86 -18.37
C GLN A 60 19.25 7.21 -16.87
N PRO A 61 20.37 6.98 -16.15
CA PRO A 61 20.50 7.41 -14.77
C PRO A 61 20.26 8.92 -14.64
N ARG A 62 19.43 9.33 -13.69
CA ARG A 62 19.13 10.75 -13.44
C ARG A 62 20.11 11.33 -12.43
N GLU A 63 20.81 12.39 -12.79
CA GLU A 63 21.69 13.10 -11.86
C GLU A 63 20.89 13.74 -10.72
N ARG A 64 21.47 13.74 -9.51
CA ARG A 64 20.80 14.19 -8.28
C ARG A 64 21.44 15.42 -7.64
N GLY A 65 22.40 16.04 -8.33
CA GLY A 65 23.20 17.17 -7.85
C GLY A 65 24.23 16.78 -6.79
N GLY A 66 25.36 17.50 -6.78
CA GLY A 66 26.47 17.31 -5.84
C GLY A 66 27.17 15.95 -5.98
N LYS A 67 27.88 15.52 -4.92
CA LYS A 67 28.60 14.21 -4.86
C LYS A 67 27.66 12.99 -4.67
N ARG A 68 26.38 13.09 -5.08
CA ARG A 68 25.40 12.02 -4.90
C ARG A 68 25.37 11.09 -6.11
N LEU A 69 25.28 9.78 -5.85
CA LEU A 69 25.13 8.78 -6.91
C LEU A 69 23.87 9.04 -7.75
N ALA A 70 24.05 8.97 -9.07
CA ALA A 70 22.96 9.08 -10.04
C ALA A 70 21.84 8.09 -9.70
N GLN A 71 20.60 8.55 -9.80
CA GLN A 71 19.43 7.73 -9.58
C GLN A 71 19.26 6.76 -10.74
N ARG A 72 19.42 5.46 -10.46
CA ARG A 72 19.26 4.38 -11.47
C ARG A 72 17.86 3.78 -11.51
N TYR A 73 17.02 4.05 -10.52
CA TYR A 73 15.71 3.41 -10.37
C TYR A 73 14.61 4.43 -10.11
N ARG A 74 13.47 4.27 -10.79
CA ARG A 74 12.21 4.94 -10.49
C ARG A 74 11.43 4.11 -9.47
N GLN A 75 11.06 4.74 -8.36
CA GLN A 75 10.20 4.13 -7.36
C GLN A 75 8.78 3.96 -7.91
N ARG A 76 8.14 2.82 -7.60
CA ARG A 76 6.72 2.56 -7.96
C ARG A 76 5.98 2.03 -6.75
N THR A 77 4.70 2.37 -6.69
CA THR A 77 3.74 1.75 -5.77
C THR A 77 3.03 0.57 -6.46
N PRO A 78 2.36 -0.31 -5.71
CA PRO A 78 1.52 -1.35 -6.28
C PRO A 78 0.45 -0.82 -7.26
N ALA A 79 -0.21 0.30 -6.94
CA ALA A 79 -1.20 0.90 -7.86
C ALA A 79 -0.55 1.40 -9.16
N MET A 80 0.70 1.90 -9.10
CA MET A 80 1.47 2.23 -10.30
C MET A 80 1.86 0.98 -11.08
N ALA A 81 2.24 -0.11 -10.41
CA ALA A 81 2.56 -1.40 -11.04
C ALA A 81 1.36 -1.98 -11.79
N ALA A 82 0.16 -1.85 -11.22
CA ALA A 82 -1.10 -2.29 -11.79
C ALA A 82 -1.70 -1.32 -12.83
N GLY A 83 -1.03 -0.21 -13.16
CA GLY A 83 -1.53 0.77 -14.14
C GLY A 83 -2.73 1.60 -13.67
N ARG A 84 -3.08 1.57 -12.38
CA ARG A 84 -4.21 2.34 -11.81
C ARG A 84 -3.89 3.81 -11.58
N THR A 85 -2.60 4.16 -11.47
CA THR A 85 -2.12 5.55 -11.38
C THR A 85 -0.75 5.66 -12.03
N HIS A 86 -0.45 6.81 -12.63
CA HIS A 86 0.85 7.10 -13.24
C HIS A 86 1.84 7.78 -12.26
N ARG A 87 1.35 8.21 -11.10
CA ARG A 87 2.13 8.90 -10.06
C ARG A 87 1.91 8.28 -8.68
N ARG A 88 2.87 8.52 -7.78
CA ARG A 88 2.73 8.23 -6.36
C ARG A 88 1.85 9.30 -5.73
N TRP A 89 0.94 8.89 -4.86
CA TRP A 89 0.08 9.78 -4.10
C TRP A 89 0.71 10.07 -2.74
N THR A 90 0.40 11.21 -2.17
CA THR A 90 0.69 11.53 -0.77
C THR A 90 -0.46 11.07 0.12
N ALA A 91 -0.18 10.88 1.41
CA ALA A 91 -1.21 10.61 2.42
C ALA A 91 -2.33 11.65 2.38
N ARG A 92 -1.96 12.93 2.26
CA ARG A 92 -2.89 14.04 2.13
C ARG A 92 -3.81 13.89 0.92
N GLU A 93 -3.26 13.62 -0.27
CA GLU A 93 -4.07 13.44 -1.47
C GLU A 93 -5.05 12.27 -1.33
N VAL A 94 -4.63 11.16 -0.76
CA VAL A 94 -5.53 10.01 -0.53
C VAL A 94 -6.67 10.39 0.41
N LEU A 95 -6.40 11.17 1.46
CA LEU A 95 -7.42 11.62 2.42
C LEU A 95 -8.29 12.75 1.89
N SER A 96 -7.79 13.55 0.94
CA SER A 96 -8.53 14.67 0.33
C SER A 96 -9.42 14.26 -0.84
N TYR A 97 -9.16 13.10 -1.46
CA TYR A 97 -9.96 12.56 -2.55
C TYR A 97 -10.61 11.25 -2.11
N PRO A 98 -11.76 11.29 -1.41
CA PRO A 98 -12.50 10.06 -1.12
C PRO A 98 -12.84 9.39 -2.45
N LEU A 99 -12.44 8.12 -2.60
CA LEU A 99 -12.90 7.32 -3.73
C LEU A 99 -14.43 7.30 -3.68
N PRO A 100 -15.13 7.52 -4.81
CA PRO A 100 -16.57 7.35 -4.81
C PRO A 100 -16.89 5.95 -4.29
N LEU A 101 -17.86 5.85 -3.38
CA LEU A 101 -18.35 4.57 -2.89
C LEU A 101 -18.69 3.73 -4.11
N VAL A 102 -17.96 2.63 -4.30
CA VAL A 102 -18.29 1.67 -5.34
C VAL A 102 -19.62 1.07 -4.91
N SER A 103 -20.71 1.45 -5.59
CA SER A 103 -22.01 0.79 -5.42
C SER A 103 -21.81 -0.70 -5.65
N ALA A 104 -22.22 -1.49 -4.67
CA ALA A 104 -22.17 -2.95 -4.65
C ALA A 104 -23.09 -3.55 -5.73
#